data_AF-A0A455UGE0-F1
#
_entry.id   AF-A0A455UGE0-F1
#
_cell.length_a   1.000
_cell.length_b   1.000
_cell.length_c   1.000
_cell.angle_alpha   90.00
_cell.angle_beta   90.00
_cell.angle_gamma   90.00
#
_symmetry.space_group_name_H-M   'P 1'
#
loop_
_entity.id
_entity.type
_entity.pdbx_description
1 polymer ?
#
loop_
_entity_poly.entity_id
_entity_poly.type
_entity_poly.pdbx_seq_one_letter_code
_entity_poly.pdbx_strand_id
1 'polypeptide(L)'
;MAVAEVKVPPGVEIPDGQISASAGDMAFRCVQKAVELVQAERAQVIVTAPLNKAALHEAGHHYDGHTGMLASLTGAPSSFMLLASETLSTLHVSTHVSLREAIDRVTPERIIATVEAGHAHLVALGMREPRIAVAGLNPHCGEGGIFGDEDSRCIAPAVERLRERGFAVSGPISADTVFYRASQGEFDLVIAQYHDQGHIPVKLIAFDTTVNVSLGLPLQRTSVDHGTAFGIAWQGKADATNMASAIAYARRLASGAVS
;
A
#
# COMPACT_ATOMS: atom_id res chain seq x y z
N MET A 1 -11.45 14.74 16.80
CA MET A 1 -10.07 14.22 16.91
C MET A 1 -9.97 13.44 18.21
N ALA A 2 -9.84 12.12 18.15
CA ALA A 2 -9.55 11.32 19.34
C ALA A 2 -8.05 11.41 19.65
N VAL A 3 -7.71 11.68 20.91
CA VAL A 3 -6.34 11.63 21.42
C VAL A 3 -6.29 10.48 22.42
N ALA A 4 -5.31 9.59 22.27
CA ALA A 4 -5.01 8.56 23.25
C ALA A 4 -3.53 8.63 23.61
N GLU A 5 -3.24 8.52 24.90
CA GLU A 5 -1.88 8.48 25.43
C GLU A 5 -1.51 7.01 25.68
N VAL A 6 -0.41 6.56 25.08
CA VAL A 6 0.19 5.25 25.38
C VAL A 6 1.39 5.50 26.29
N LYS A 7 1.24 5.13 27.57
CA LYS A 7 2.27 5.41 28.58
C LYS A 7 3.40 4.38 28.52
N VAL A 8 4.62 4.88 28.58
CA VAL A 8 5.82 4.09 28.86
C VAL A 8 5.69 3.52 30.27
N PRO A 9 5.96 2.21 30.49
CA PRO A 9 5.91 1.64 31.84
C PRO A 9 6.90 2.33 32.79
N PRO A 10 6.57 2.47 34.08
CA PRO A 10 7.49 3.06 35.05
C PRO A 10 8.85 2.34 35.06
N GLY A 11 9.94 3.11 35.03
CA GLY A 11 11.31 2.58 35.04
C GLY A 11 11.83 2.07 33.70
N VAL A 12 11.07 2.24 32.60
CA VAL A 12 11.52 1.90 31.25
C VAL A 12 12.01 3.15 30.54
N GLU A 13 13.24 3.12 30.05
CA GLU A 13 13.83 4.18 29.23
C GLU A 13 13.73 3.84 27.73
N ILE A 14 13.54 4.86 26.90
CA ILE A 14 13.56 4.76 25.44
C ILE A 14 14.70 5.67 24.94
N PRO A 15 15.87 5.12 24.61
CA PRO A 15 17.01 5.92 24.18
C PRO A 15 16.79 6.50 22.78
N ASP A 16 17.06 7.80 22.64
CA ASP A 16 16.96 8.52 21.37
C ASP A 16 17.94 7.96 20.33
N GLY A 17 17.43 7.67 19.14
CA GLY A 17 18.23 7.24 17.99
C GLY A 17 18.87 5.85 18.13
N GLN A 18 18.46 5.06 19.13
CA GLN A 18 18.98 3.72 19.37
C GLN A 18 17.88 2.67 19.27
N ILE A 19 18.25 1.52 18.69
CA ILE A 19 17.36 0.36 18.66
C ILE A 19 17.28 -0.18 20.08
N SER A 20 16.07 -0.43 20.56
CA SER A 20 15.84 -1.01 21.88
C SER A 20 14.49 -1.73 21.91
N ALA A 21 14.40 -2.78 22.74
CA ALA A 21 13.14 -3.48 23.01
C ALA A 21 12.03 -2.54 23.53
N SER A 22 12.37 -1.55 24.36
CA SER A 22 11.38 -0.58 24.88
C SER A 22 10.80 0.31 23.77
N ALA A 23 11.63 0.75 22.81
CA ALA A 23 11.16 1.49 21.64
C ALA A 23 10.26 0.62 20.74
N GLY A 24 10.63 -0.65 20.55
CA GLY A 24 9.85 -1.63 19.80
C GLY A 24 8.48 -1.89 20.41
N ASP A 25 8.43 -2.18 21.70
CA ASP A 25 7.17 -2.39 22.43
C ASP A 25 6.28 -1.15 22.34
N MET A 26 6.86 0.04 22.46
CA MET A 26 6.09 1.27 22.36
C MET A 26 5.52 1.51 20.95
N ALA A 27 6.30 1.23 19.91
CA ALA A 27 5.80 1.29 18.54
C ALA A 27 4.60 0.34 18.33
N PHE A 28 4.70 -0.91 18.81
CA PHE A 28 3.61 -1.88 18.74
C PHE A 28 2.36 -1.39 19.48
N ARG A 29 2.50 -0.96 20.73
CA ARG A 29 1.36 -0.52 21.56
C ARG A 29 0.68 0.73 21.00
N CYS A 30 1.42 1.63 20.36
CA CYS A 30 0.84 2.78 19.64
C CYS A 30 -0.02 2.33 18.45
N VAL A 31 0.45 1.37 17.65
CA VAL A 31 -0.32 0.81 16.53
C VAL A 31 -1.55 0.06 17.04
N GLN A 32 -1.39 -0.79 18.06
CA GLN A 32 -2.50 -1.48 18.71
C GLN A 32 -3.55 -0.48 19.19
N LYS A 33 -3.13 0.61 19.86
CA LYS A 33 -4.05 1.62 20.35
C LYS A 33 -4.78 2.34 19.22
N ALA A 34 -4.10 2.61 18.10
CA ALA A 34 -4.74 3.20 16.93
C ALA A 34 -5.81 2.28 16.33
N VAL A 35 -5.55 0.98 16.27
CA VAL A 35 -6.55 -0.03 15.83
C VAL A 35 -7.75 -0.04 16.76
N GLU A 36 -7.54 -0.07 18.08
CA GLU A 36 -8.64 -0.01 19.07
C GLU A 36 -9.51 1.23 18.89
N LEU A 37 -8.90 2.40 18.63
CA LEU A 37 -9.65 3.65 18.42
C LEU A 37 -10.51 3.59 17.16
N VAL A 38 -10.02 2.99 16.08
CA VAL A 38 -10.81 2.84 14.84
C VAL A 38 -11.93 1.82 15.03
N GLN A 39 -11.65 0.67 15.65
CA GLN A 39 -12.66 -0.35 15.96
C GLN A 39 -13.75 0.16 16.91
N ALA A 40 -13.41 1.09 17.80
CA ALA A 40 -14.36 1.79 18.67
C ALA A 40 -15.04 3.01 18.00
N GLU A 41 -14.89 3.19 16.68
CA GLU A 41 -15.44 4.30 15.89
C GLU A 41 -15.01 5.71 16.38
N ARG A 42 -13.91 5.80 17.14
CA ARG A 42 -13.36 7.06 17.65
C ARG A 42 -12.41 7.74 16.67
N ALA A 43 -11.95 7.01 15.65
CA ALA A 43 -11.15 7.49 14.55
C ALA A 43 -11.58 6.77 13.25
N GLN A 44 -11.36 7.40 12.10
CA GLN A 44 -11.76 6.84 10.79
C GLN A 44 -10.56 6.26 10.01
N VAL A 45 -9.41 6.94 10.06
CA VAL A 45 -8.22 6.57 9.29
C VAL A 45 -6.99 6.61 10.19
N ILE A 46 -6.14 5.58 10.09
CA ILE A 46 -4.84 5.54 10.76
C ILE A 46 -3.79 6.14 9.82
N VAL A 47 -3.00 7.08 10.32
CA VAL A 47 -1.78 7.55 9.62
C VAL A 47 -0.58 7.08 10.41
N THR A 48 0.30 6.29 9.80
CA THR A 48 1.47 5.75 10.48
C THR A 48 2.76 6.47 10.10
N ALA A 49 3.50 6.92 11.11
CA ALA A 49 4.92 7.27 11.01
C ALA A 49 5.77 6.00 10.80
N PRO A 50 7.03 6.11 10.36
CA PRO A 50 7.87 4.94 10.17
C PRO A 50 8.19 4.27 11.51
N LEU A 51 8.30 2.94 11.50
CA LEU A 51 8.77 2.16 12.65
C LEU A 51 9.98 1.30 12.28
N ASN A 52 10.76 0.90 13.28
CA ASN A 52 11.95 0.09 13.10
C ASN A 52 11.64 -1.40 13.34
N LYS A 53 11.85 -2.24 12.33
CA LYS A 53 11.55 -3.68 12.40
C LYS A 53 12.44 -4.42 13.39
N ALA A 54 13.72 -4.04 13.48
CA ALA A 54 14.65 -4.65 14.41
C ALA A 54 14.25 -4.36 15.86
N ALA A 55 13.83 -3.13 16.17
CA ALA A 55 13.30 -2.78 17.49
C ALA A 55 12.05 -3.58 17.85
N LEU A 56 11.09 -3.75 16.91
CA LEU A 56 9.92 -4.60 17.12
C LEU A 56 10.31 -6.05 17.47
N HIS A 57 11.26 -6.62 16.73
CA HIS A 57 11.71 -7.99 16.95
C HIS A 57 12.45 -8.13 18.28
N GLU A 58 13.26 -7.14 18.67
CA GLU A 58 13.93 -7.09 19.98
C GLU A 58 12.91 -7.07 21.13
N ALA A 59 11.73 -6.47 20.91
CA ALA A 59 10.62 -6.45 21.85
C ALA A 59 9.75 -7.74 21.83
N GLY A 60 10.09 -8.74 21.00
CA GLY A 60 9.30 -9.96 20.84
C GLY A 60 8.10 -9.85 19.87
N HIS A 61 7.96 -8.71 19.18
CA HIS A 61 6.91 -8.48 18.19
C HIS A 61 7.41 -8.83 16.77
N HIS A 62 7.26 -10.09 16.37
CA HIS A 62 7.81 -10.62 15.12
C HIS A 62 6.94 -10.33 13.89
N TYR A 63 6.86 -9.05 13.52
CA TYR A 63 6.17 -8.60 12.31
C TYR A 63 7.14 -8.13 11.23
N ASP A 64 6.75 -8.26 9.96
CA ASP A 64 7.51 -7.78 8.79
C ASP A 64 7.33 -6.27 8.53
N GLY A 65 6.45 -5.62 9.29
CA GLY A 65 6.17 -4.19 9.27
C GLY A 65 4.75 -3.88 9.73
N HIS A 66 4.27 -2.66 9.44
CA HIS A 66 2.91 -2.23 9.75
C HIS A 66 1.85 -3.13 9.11
N THR A 67 2.07 -3.54 7.86
CA THR A 67 1.08 -4.27 7.06
C THR A 67 0.71 -5.61 7.70
N GLY A 68 1.71 -6.45 8.02
CA GLY A 68 1.47 -7.72 8.71
C GLY A 68 0.94 -7.53 10.14
N MET A 69 1.42 -6.49 10.84
CA MET A 69 0.95 -6.16 12.20
C MET A 69 -0.52 -5.77 12.23
N LEU A 70 -0.95 -4.87 11.32
CA LEU A 70 -2.34 -4.43 11.22
C LEU A 70 -3.25 -5.60 10.84
N ALA A 71 -2.85 -6.40 9.85
CA ALA A 71 -3.61 -7.60 9.46
C ALA A 71 -3.82 -8.55 10.66
N SER A 72 -2.77 -8.81 11.45
CA SER A 72 -2.84 -9.60 12.66
C SER A 72 -3.77 -8.98 13.72
N LEU A 73 -3.65 -7.69 13.98
CA LEU A 73 -4.46 -6.97 14.97
C LEU A 73 -5.95 -6.90 14.58
N THR A 74 -6.25 -6.98 13.28
CA THR A 74 -7.63 -6.92 12.77
C THR A 74 -8.21 -8.27 12.37
N GLY A 75 -7.45 -9.36 12.47
CA GLY A 75 -7.85 -10.68 11.97
C GLY A 75 -8.04 -10.74 10.45
N ALA A 76 -7.44 -9.81 9.70
CA ALA A 76 -7.53 -9.79 8.25
C ALA A 76 -6.52 -10.81 7.67
N PRO A 77 -6.88 -11.58 6.63
CA PRO A 77 -5.99 -12.60 6.08
C PRO A 77 -4.78 -12.00 5.39
N SER A 78 -4.95 -10.86 4.72
CA SER A 78 -3.89 -10.10 4.08
C SER A 78 -4.38 -8.69 3.72
N SER A 79 -3.49 -7.87 3.20
CA SER A 79 -3.81 -6.56 2.64
C SER A 79 -3.10 -6.35 1.31
N PHE A 80 -3.65 -5.49 0.46
CA PHE A 80 -3.01 -5.04 -0.77
C PHE A 80 -2.23 -3.74 -0.53
N MET A 81 -1.12 -3.56 -1.23
CA MET A 81 -0.26 -2.38 -1.11
C MET A 81 -0.47 -1.46 -2.30
N LEU A 82 -1.14 -0.35 -2.06
CA LEU A 82 -1.29 0.76 -2.99
C LEU A 82 -0.18 1.77 -2.73
N LEU A 83 0.50 2.18 -3.80
CA LEU A 83 1.24 3.44 -3.82
C LEU A 83 0.38 4.47 -4.54
N ALA A 84 0.08 5.58 -3.88
CA ALA A 84 -0.78 6.61 -4.43
C ALA A 84 -0.07 7.97 -4.45
N SER A 85 -0.19 8.67 -5.57
CA SER A 85 0.18 10.08 -5.73
C SER A 85 -0.86 10.77 -6.60
N GLU A 86 -0.74 12.10 -6.76
CA GLU A 86 -1.63 12.84 -7.66
C GLU A 86 -1.42 12.47 -9.14
N THR A 87 -0.20 12.09 -9.51
CA THR A 87 0.20 11.82 -10.90
C THR A 87 0.12 10.35 -11.30
N LEU A 88 0.32 9.43 -10.35
CA LEU A 88 0.34 8.00 -10.61
C LEU A 88 -0.03 7.21 -9.36
N SER A 89 -0.95 6.26 -9.50
CA SER A 89 -1.29 5.29 -8.46
C SER A 89 -1.11 3.87 -9.00
N THR A 90 -0.53 2.98 -8.19
CA THR A 90 -0.31 1.57 -8.55
C THR A 90 -0.59 0.63 -7.38
N LEU A 91 -1.27 -0.48 -7.67
CA LEU A 91 -1.60 -1.54 -6.72
C LEU A 91 -0.93 -2.83 -7.17
N HIS A 92 -0.43 -3.62 -6.21
CA HIS A 92 0.39 -4.77 -6.53
C HIS A 92 -0.35 -6.09 -6.28
N VAL A 93 -0.32 -6.98 -7.27
CA VAL A 93 -0.73 -8.38 -7.12
C VAL A 93 0.20 -9.06 -6.12
N SER A 94 1.51 -8.86 -6.21
CA SER A 94 2.49 -9.38 -5.23
C SER A 94 3.48 -8.32 -4.79
N THR A 95 3.93 -8.39 -3.53
CA THR A 95 4.86 -7.43 -2.92
C THR A 95 6.18 -8.11 -2.56
N HIS A 96 6.53 -8.23 -1.27
CA HIS A 96 7.83 -8.72 -0.81
C HIS A 96 7.96 -10.25 -0.91
N VAL A 97 8.11 -10.75 -2.13
CA VAL A 97 8.38 -12.16 -2.44
C VAL A 97 9.48 -12.30 -3.48
N SER A 98 10.06 -13.50 -3.62
CA SER A 98 10.97 -13.77 -4.73
C SER A 98 10.27 -13.57 -6.08
N LEU A 99 11.01 -13.21 -7.12
CA LEU A 99 10.40 -13.02 -8.45
C LEU A 99 9.73 -14.31 -8.98
N ARG A 100 10.27 -15.49 -8.65
CA ARG A 100 9.64 -16.78 -8.98
C ARG A 100 8.25 -16.91 -8.34
N GLU A 101 8.18 -16.69 -7.03
CA GLU A 101 6.92 -16.70 -6.28
C GLU A 101 5.96 -15.61 -6.79
N ALA A 102 6.46 -14.45 -7.23
CA ALA A 102 5.65 -13.40 -7.82
C ALA A 102 4.94 -13.87 -9.10
N ILE A 103 5.65 -14.59 -9.98
CA ILE A 103 5.10 -15.22 -11.18
C ILE A 103 4.03 -16.24 -10.80
N ASP A 104 4.32 -17.12 -9.83
CA ASP A 104 3.38 -18.17 -9.37
C ASP A 104 2.08 -17.58 -8.77
N ARG A 105 2.15 -16.36 -8.23
CA ARG A 105 0.99 -15.64 -7.69
C ARG A 105 0.11 -14.99 -8.75
N VAL A 106 0.52 -14.93 -10.02
CA VAL A 106 -0.30 -14.37 -11.09
C VAL A 106 -1.40 -15.35 -11.46
N THR A 107 -2.49 -15.34 -10.68
CA THR A 107 -3.70 -16.13 -10.91
C THR A 107 -4.90 -15.22 -11.19
N PRO A 108 -5.90 -15.69 -11.95
CA PRO A 108 -7.10 -14.90 -12.21
C PRO A 108 -7.77 -14.37 -10.94
N GLU A 109 -7.90 -15.22 -9.92
CA GLU A 109 -8.58 -14.90 -8.67
C GLU A 109 -7.86 -13.79 -7.91
N ARG A 110 -6.51 -13.84 -7.89
CA ARG A 110 -5.71 -12.83 -7.21
C ARG A 110 -5.76 -11.50 -7.94
N ILE A 111 -5.72 -11.51 -9.27
CA ILE A 111 -5.85 -10.29 -10.09
C ILE A 111 -7.21 -9.65 -9.88
N ILE A 112 -8.30 -10.44 -9.92
CA ILE A 112 -9.66 -9.97 -9.66
C ILE A 112 -9.75 -9.31 -8.28
N ALA A 113 -9.30 -10.01 -7.22
CA ALA A 113 -9.32 -9.47 -5.87
C ALA A 113 -8.50 -8.17 -5.74
N THR A 114 -7.37 -8.08 -6.45
CA THR A 114 -6.53 -6.87 -6.48
C THR A 114 -7.27 -5.71 -7.17
N VAL A 115 -7.87 -5.95 -8.34
CA VAL A 115 -8.65 -4.92 -9.06
C VAL A 115 -9.85 -4.46 -8.23
N GLU A 116 -10.58 -5.37 -7.60
CA GLU A 116 -11.72 -5.05 -6.75
C GLU A 116 -11.33 -4.18 -5.55
N ALA A 117 -10.22 -4.52 -4.88
CA ALA A 117 -9.69 -3.73 -3.78
C ALA A 117 -9.31 -2.31 -4.24
N GLY A 118 -8.65 -2.19 -5.39
CA GLY A 118 -8.31 -0.90 -6.00
C GLY A 118 -9.53 -0.08 -6.40
N HIS A 119 -10.53 -0.71 -7.04
CA HIS A 119 -11.77 -0.08 -7.42
C HIS A 119 -12.53 0.45 -6.21
N ALA A 120 -12.75 -0.39 -5.20
CA ALA A 120 -13.48 -0.01 -3.98
C ALA A 120 -12.80 1.17 -3.28
N HIS A 121 -11.47 1.20 -3.27
CA HIS A 121 -10.69 2.31 -2.73
C HIS A 121 -10.89 3.62 -3.50
N LEU A 122 -10.83 3.59 -4.83
CA LEU A 122 -11.05 4.78 -5.65
C LEU A 122 -12.49 5.29 -5.54
N VAL A 123 -13.48 4.40 -5.43
CA VAL A 123 -14.87 4.75 -5.14
C VAL A 123 -15.01 5.41 -3.76
N ALA A 124 -14.32 4.91 -2.74
CA ALA A 124 -14.28 5.54 -1.41
C ALA A 124 -13.62 6.93 -1.43
N LEU A 125 -12.79 7.20 -2.44
CA LEU A 125 -12.23 8.52 -2.76
C LEU A 125 -13.11 9.34 -3.72
N GLY A 126 -14.36 8.93 -3.94
CA GLY A 126 -15.37 9.69 -4.69
C GLY A 126 -15.32 9.52 -6.20
N MET A 127 -14.44 8.68 -6.74
CA MET A 127 -14.43 8.38 -8.17
C MET A 127 -15.55 7.42 -8.53
N ARG A 128 -16.53 7.89 -9.30
CA ARG A 128 -17.70 7.09 -9.68
C ARG A 128 -17.36 5.96 -10.65
N GLU A 129 -16.46 6.22 -11.60
CA GLU A 129 -16.09 5.26 -12.65
C GLU A 129 -14.56 5.17 -12.76
N PRO A 130 -13.89 4.48 -11.82
CA PRO A 130 -12.43 4.37 -11.84
C PRO A 130 -11.93 3.58 -13.06
N ARG A 131 -11.03 4.18 -13.86
CA ARG A 131 -10.39 3.54 -15.01
C ARG A 131 -9.14 2.81 -14.56
N ILE A 132 -9.16 1.48 -14.61
CA ILE A 132 -8.08 0.64 -14.09
C ILE A 132 -7.37 -0.05 -15.25
N ALA A 133 -6.05 0.06 -15.30
CA ALA A 133 -5.22 -0.74 -16.21
C ALA A 133 -4.60 -1.93 -15.48
N VAL A 134 -4.53 -3.09 -16.12
CA VAL A 134 -3.78 -4.25 -15.63
C VAL A 134 -2.54 -4.43 -16.51
N ALA A 135 -1.36 -4.31 -15.90
CA ALA A 135 -0.10 -4.53 -16.59
C ALA A 135 0.07 -6.02 -16.94
N GLY A 136 0.70 -6.31 -18.07
CA GLY A 136 1.15 -7.65 -18.39
C GLY A 136 2.26 -8.11 -17.44
N LEU A 137 2.39 -9.42 -17.25
CA LEU A 137 3.52 -10.01 -16.52
C LEU A 137 4.77 -10.04 -17.38
N ASN A 138 4.64 -10.57 -18.61
CA ASN A 138 5.76 -10.73 -19.51
C ASN A 138 5.96 -9.48 -20.38
N PRO A 139 7.18 -9.27 -20.92
CA PRO A 139 7.40 -8.28 -21.96
C PRO A 139 6.38 -8.44 -23.08
N HIS A 140 5.81 -7.32 -23.55
CA HIS A 140 4.84 -7.32 -24.66
C HIS A 140 3.63 -8.23 -24.41
N CYS A 141 3.26 -8.46 -23.15
CA CYS A 141 2.15 -9.35 -22.76
C CYS A 141 2.31 -10.79 -23.32
N GLY A 142 3.55 -11.29 -23.36
CA GLY A 142 3.86 -12.63 -23.83
C GLY A 142 4.10 -12.74 -25.34
N GLU A 143 3.86 -11.67 -26.11
CA GLU A 143 4.10 -11.62 -27.57
C GLU A 143 3.50 -12.83 -28.31
N GLY A 144 2.20 -13.06 -28.14
CA GLY A 144 1.50 -14.20 -28.74
C GLY A 144 1.94 -15.57 -28.20
N GLY A 145 2.56 -15.62 -27.02
CA GLY A 145 3.05 -16.84 -26.37
C GLY A 145 4.55 -17.08 -26.51
N ILE A 146 5.28 -16.23 -27.25
CA ILE A 146 6.73 -16.35 -27.45
C ILE A 146 7.51 -16.11 -26.14
N PHE A 147 7.01 -15.22 -25.28
CA PHE A 147 7.67 -14.84 -24.02
C PHE A 147 6.98 -15.38 -22.76
N GLY A 148 6.08 -16.36 -22.91
CA GLY A 148 5.27 -16.89 -21.82
C GLY A 148 3.77 -16.77 -22.13
N ASP A 149 2.97 -17.51 -21.37
CA ASP A 149 1.52 -17.62 -21.58
C ASP A 149 0.69 -17.10 -20.40
N GLU A 150 1.31 -16.63 -19.32
CA GLU A 150 0.62 -16.18 -18.11
C GLU A 150 -0.32 -15.01 -18.39
N ASP A 151 0.04 -14.12 -19.32
CA ASP A 151 -0.79 -13.00 -19.74
C ASP A 151 -2.11 -13.45 -20.37
N SER A 152 -2.07 -14.43 -21.26
CA SER A 152 -3.27 -14.96 -21.95
C SER A 152 -4.02 -15.99 -21.12
N ARG A 153 -3.31 -16.77 -20.29
CA ARG A 153 -3.88 -17.83 -19.45
C ARG A 153 -4.47 -17.30 -18.14
N CYS A 154 -3.90 -16.23 -17.57
CA CYS A 154 -4.30 -15.70 -16.27
C CYS A 154 -4.84 -14.28 -16.33
N ILE A 155 -4.13 -13.34 -16.95
CA ILE A 155 -4.46 -11.90 -16.87
C ILE A 155 -5.64 -11.53 -17.76
N ALA A 156 -5.63 -11.91 -19.05
CA ALA A 156 -6.72 -11.61 -19.97
C ALA A 156 -8.08 -12.17 -19.48
N PRO A 157 -8.19 -13.43 -19.02
CA PRO A 157 -9.46 -13.95 -18.49
C PRO A 157 -9.93 -13.21 -17.24
N ALA A 158 -9.03 -12.75 -16.38
CA ALA A 158 -9.38 -11.95 -15.21
C ALA A 158 -9.98 -10.60 -15.62
N VAL A 159 -9.35 -9.92 -16.57
CA VAL A 159 -9.83 -8.63 -17.12
C VAL A 159 -11.19 -8.79 -17.79
N GLU A 160 -11.39 -9.83 -18.60
CA GLU A 160 -12.67 -10.12 -19.25
C GLU A 160 -13.79 -10.31 -18.23
N ARG A 161 -13.58 -11.16 -17.21
CA ARG A 161 -14.56 -11.39 -16.13
C ARG A 161 -14.92 -10.10 -15.38
N LEU A 162 -13.95 -9.22 -15.13
CA LEU A 162 -14.19 -7.93 -14.49
C LEU A 162 -14.99 -6.99 -15.40
N ARG A 163 -14.71 -6.96 -16.70
CA ARG A 163 -15.48 -6.16 -17.67
C ARG A 163 -16.92 -6.62 -17.77
N GLU A 164 -17.17 -7.94 -17.80
CA GLU A 164 -18.52 -8.52 -17.78
C GLU A 164 -19.32 -8.08 -16.52
N ARG A 165 -18.61 -7.82 -15.42
CA ARG A 165 -19.18 -7.31 -14.16
C ARG A 165 -19.31 -5.78 -14.12
N GLY A 166 -18.99 -5.08 -15.21
CA GLY A 166 -19.15 -3.63 -15.35
C GLY A 166 -17.96 -2.78 -14.88
N PHE A 167 -16.81 -3.38 -14.57
CA PHE A 167 -15.62 -2.61 -14.21
C PHE A 167 -15.01 -1.94 -15.45
N ALA A 168 -14.65 -0.66 -15.34
CA ALA A 168 -13.89 0.05 -16.36
C ALA A 168 -12.40 -0.36 -16.32
N VAL A 169 -12.13 -1.61 -16.70
CA VAL A 169 -10.78 -2.21 -16.67
C VAL A 169 -10.26 -2.54 -18.07
N SER A 170 -8.98 -2.27 -18.29
CA SER A 170 -8.25 -2.52 -19.54
C SER A 170 -6.99 -3.35 -19.28
N GLY A 171 -6.72 -4.34 -20.12
CA GLY A 171 -5.47 -5.10 -20.08
C GLY A 171 -5.60 -6.54 -20.61
N PRO A 172 -4.52 -7.33 -20.58
CA PRO A 172 -3.17 -6.91 -20.19
C PRO A 172 -2.61 -5.82 -21.12
N ILE A 173 -1.91 -4.84 -20.55
CA ILE A 173 -1.18 -3.78 -21.30
C ILE A 173 0.31 -3.94 -21.02
N SER A 174 1.15 -3.80 -22.06
CA SER A 174 2.60 -3.95 -21.89
C SER A 174 3.13 -2.99 -20.82
N ALA A 175 3.90 -3.54 -19.87
CA ALA A 175 4.32 -2.83 -18.66
C ALA A 175 5.20 -1.61 -18.95
N ASP A 176 6.00 -1.65 -20.03
CA ASP A 176 6.84 -0.54 -20.49
C ASP A 176 6.04 0.67 -20.99
N THR A 177 4.77 0.48 -21.40
CA THR A 177 3.90 1.56 -21.91
C THR A 177 2.81 1.99 -20.93
N VAL A 178 2.31 1.06 -20.11
CA VAL A 178 1.12 1.32 -19.27
C VAL A 178 1.36 2.42 -18.23
N PHE A 179 2.55 2.47 -17.61
CA PHE A 179 2.85 3.49 -16.60
C PHE A 179 3.05 4.87 -17.21
N TYR A 180 3.62 4.95 -18.42
CA TYR A 180 3.67 6.21 -19.16
C TYR A 180 2.25 6.69 -19.50
N ARG A 181 1.39 5.82 -20.04
CA ARG A 181 -0.01 6.15 -20.34
C ARG A 181 -0.78 6.61 -19.09
N ALA A 182 -0.59 5.92 -17.97
CA ALA A 182 -1.18 6.30 -16.70
C ALA A 182 -0.67 7.67 -16.21
N SER A 183 0.63 7.97 -16.36
CA SER A 183 1.17 9.30 -16.01
C SER A 183 0.65 10.43 -16.91
N GLN A 184 0.15 10.11 -18.10
CA GLN A 184 -0.58 11.04 -18.98
C GLN A 184 -2.08 11.14 -18.65
N GLY A 185 -2.57 10.49 -17.58
CA GLY A 185 -3.95 10.57 -17.12
C GLY A 185 -4.93 9.63 -17.82
N GLU A 186 -4.43 8.64 -18.58
CA GLU A 186 -5.30 7.66 -19.25
C GLU A 186 -5.98 6.70 -18.24
N PHE A 187 -5.32 6.40 -17.13
CA PHE A 187 -5.80 5.49 -16.10
C PHE A 187 -5.67 6.11 -14.71
N ASP A 188 -6.63 5.80 -13.85
CA ASP A 188 -6.66 6.28 -12.46
C ASP A 188 -5.86 5.35 -11.54
N LEU A 189 -5.69 4.08 -11.95
CA LEU A 189 -4.89 3.07 -11.25
C LEU A 189 -4.29 2.05 -12.23
N VAL A 190 -3.03 1.69 -11.99
CA VAL A 190 -2.37 0.55 -12.64
C VAL A 190 -2.25 -0.61 -11.66
N ILE A 191 -2.58 -1.82 -12.10
CA ILE A 191 -2.32 -3.06 -11.36
C ILE A 191 -1.01 -3.65 -11.86
N ALA A 192 0.01 -3.64 -10.99
CA ALA A 192 1.31 -4.24 -11.22
C ALA A 192 1.31 -5.70 -10.74
N GLN A 193 1.91 -6.61 -11.52
CA GLN A 193 1.96 -8.03 -11.19
C GLN A 193 2.96 -8.32 -10.04
N TYR A 194 4.02 -7.53 -9.93
CA TYR A 194 5.05 -7.67 -8.91
C TYR A 194 5.58 -6.31 -8.42
N HIS A 195 6.28 -6.31 -7.28
CA HIS A 195 6.74 -5.12 -6.57
C HIS A 195 7.47 -4.11 -7.46
N ASP A 196 8.59 -4.53 -8.07
CA ASP A 196 9.45 -3.60 -8.82
C ASP A 196 8.79 -3.06 -10.09
N GLN A 197 7.84 -3.80 -10.68
CA GLN A 197 7.08 -3.35 -11.85
C GLN A 197 6.32 -2.05 -11.57
N GLY A 198 5.74 -1.92 -10.37
CA GLY A 198 5.01 -0.73 -9.93
C GLY A 198 5.86 0.28 -9.16
N HIS A 199 6.80 -0.18 -8.33
CA HIS A 199 7.61 0.71 -7.49
C HIS A 199 8.57 1.58 -8.31
N ILE A 200 9.22 1.03 -9.33
CA ILE A 200 10.16 1.78 -10.16
C ILE A 200 9.48 3.00 -10.81
N PRO A 201 8.38 2.86 -11.58
CA PRO A 201 7.76 4.01 -12.23
C PRO A 201 7.21 5.03 -11.23
N VAL A 202 6.60 4.59 -10.12
CA VAL A 202 6.11 5.51 -9.09
C VAL A 202 7.25 6.31 -8.45
N LYS A 203 8.37 5.65 -8.13
CA LYS A 203 9.53 6.34 -7.55
C LYS A 203 10.23 7.29 -8.53
N LEU A 204 10.18 7.01 -9.84
CA LEU A 204 10.71 7.92 -10.84
C LEU A 204 9.85 9.18 -11.01
N ILE A 205 8.53 9.06 -10.85
CA ILE A 205 7.57 10.13 -11.17
C ILE A 205 7.19 10.94 -9.92
N ALA A 206 7.03 10.30 -8.77
CA ALA A 206 6.37 10.89 -7.60
C ALA A 206 7.03 10.51 -6.26
N PHE A 207 8.36 10.41 -6.21
CA PHE A 207 9.12 9.92 -5.05
C PHE A 207 8.68 10.56 -3.71
N ASP A 208 8.73 11.89 -3.62
CA ASP A 208 8.53 12.61 -2.35
C ASP A 208 7.06 12.67 -1.90
N THR A 209 6.13 12.54 -2.84
CA THR A 209 4.69 12.70 -2.60
C THR A 209 3.93 11.39 -2.53
N THR A 210 4.58 10.26 -2.82
CA THR A 210 3.92 8.95 -2.81
C THR A 210 3.52 8.54 -1.40
N VAL A 211 2.25 8.15 -1.25
CA VAL A 211 1.68 7.65 -0.01
C VAL A 211 1.47 6.14 -0.14
N ASN A 212 1.88 5.39 0.88
CA ASN A 212 1.57 3.97 0.99
C ASN A 212 0.22 3.78 1.67
N VAL A 213 -0.69 3.06 1.02
CA VAL A 213 -2.05 2.79 1.53
C VAL A 213 -2.26 1.28 1.60
N SER A 214 -2.80 0.81 2.72
CA SER A 214 -3.12 -0.61 2.93
C SER A 214 -4.60 -0.85 2.65
N LEU A 215 -4.91 -1.63 1.61
CA LEU A 215 -6.28 -1.97 1.23
C LEU A 215 -6.65 -3.39 1.69
N GLY A 216 -7.95 -3.65 1.83
CA GLY A 216 -8.47 -4.98 2.23
C GLY A 216 -8.45 -5.26 3.74
N LEU A 217 -7.95 -4.32 4.54
CA LEU A 217 -8.12 -4.35 5.99
C LEU A 217 -9.53 -3.82 6.36
N PRO A 218 -10.12 -4.24 7.49
CA PRO A 218 -11.38 -3.68 8.00
C PRO A 218 -11.19 -2.28 8.62
N LEU A 219 -10.12 -1.58 8.24
CA LEU A 219 -9.79 -0.22 8.64
C LEU A 219 -9.05 0.48 7.49
N GLN A 220 -9.10 1.81 7.47
CA GLN A 220 -8.34 2.61 6.52
C GLN A 220 -7.00 3.02 7.13
N ARG A 221 -5.92 2.87 6.35
CA ARG A 221 -4.57 3.27 6.79
C ARG A 221 -3.73 3.86 5.67
N THR A 222 -3.11 5.00 5.94
CA THR A 222 -2.07 5.63 5.11
C THR A 222 -0.73 5.66 5.85
N SER A 223 0.35 5.80 5.11
CA SER A 223 1.72 5.80 5.62
C SER A 223 2.66 6.57 4.73
N VAL A 224 3.74 7.03 5.34
CA VAL A 224 4.92 7.47 4.61
C VAL A 224 5.59 6.32 3.86
N ASP A 225 6.36 6.64 2.82
CA ASP A 225 7.18 5.70 2.02
C ASP A 225 8.67 5.70 2.40
N HIS A 226 9.06 6.47 3.42
CA HIS A 226 10.43 6.48 3.96
C HIS A 226 10.57 5.67 5.25
N GLY A 227 11.81 5.31 5.59
CA GLY A 227 12.16 4.62 6.83
C GLY A 227 12.31 5.56 8.04
N THR A 228 12.77 5.02 9.17
CA THR A 228 12.94 5.78 10.42
C THR A 228 14.12 6.75 10.43
N ALA A 229 15.04 6.65 9.46
CA ALA A 229 16.14 7.58 9.24
C ALA A 229 16.93 7.95 10.53
N PHE A 230 17.36 6.93 11.30
CA PHE A 230 18.04 7.13 12.60
C PHE A 230 19.23 8.09 12.52
N GLY A 231 19.97 8.08 11.42
CA GLY A 231 21.13 8.95 11.20
C GLY A 231 20.82 10.45 11.14
N ILE A 232 19.56 10.87 11.03
CA ILE A 232 19.14 12.28 11.07
C ILE A 232 18.16 12.60 12.21
N ALA A 233 17.83 11.62 13.05
CA ALA A 233 16.88 11.80 14.14
C ALA A 233 17.43 12.82 15.17
N TRP A 234 16.56 13.67 15.71
CA TRP A 234 16.91 14.81 16.61
C TRP A 234 17.87 15.87 16.01
N GLN A 235 18.15 15.86 14.71
CA GLN A 235 19.02 16.86 14.07
C GLN A 235 18.28 18.02 13.38
N GLY A 236 16.94 17.99 13.36
CA GLY A 236 16.13 19.01 12.68
C GLY A 236 16.25 19.01 11.15
N LYS A 237 16.71 17.90 10.54
CA LYS A 237 16.95 17.77 9.09
C LYS A 237 15.89 16.96 8.34
N ALA A 238 14.94 16.36 9.05
CA ALA A 238 13.92 15.51 8.42
C ALA A 238 12.95 16.35 7.58
N ASP A 239 12.66 15.87 6.37
CA ASP A 239 11.63 16.46 5.52
C ASP A 239 10.25 15.90 5.91
N ALA A 240 9.31 16.80 6.23
CA ALA A 240 7.95 16.45 6.63
C ALA A 240 6.98 16.29 5.45
N THR A 241 7.41 16.56 4.21
CA THR A 241 6.56 16.58 3.00
C THR A 241 5.77 15.29 2.83
N ASN A 242 6.43 14.14 2.93
CA ASN A 242 5.77 12.85 2.73
C ASN A 242 4.74 12.52 3.84
N MET A 243 5.04 12.90 5.09
CA MET A 243 4.09 12.78 6.19
C MET A 243 2.87 13.69 6.00
N ALA A 244 3.08 14.93 5.53
CA ALA A 244 2.00 15.84 5.20
C ALA A 244 1.10 15.26 4.08
N SER A 245 1.70 14.67 3.04
CA SER A 245 0.97 13.97 1.97
C SER A 245 0.15 12.79 2.51
N ALA A 246 0.71 11.97 3.40
CA ALA A 246 0.00 10.84 4.00
C ALA A 246 -1.21 11.28 4.85
N ILE A 247 -1.07 12.39 5.60
CA ILE A 247 -2.16 13.01 6.37
C ILE A 247 -3.21 13.61 5.44
N ALA A 248 -2.80 14.34 4.39
CA ALA A 248 -3.72 14.93 3.42
C ALA A 248 -4.55 13.84 2.71
N TYR A 249 -3.91 12.74 2.32
CA TYR A 249 -4.60 11.59 1.75
C TYR A 249 -5.59 10.95 2.72
N ALA A 250 -5.21 10.78 3.99
CA ALA A 250 -6.11 10.26 5.01
C ALA A 250 -7.34 11.15 5.24
N ARG A 251 -7.18 12.47 5.15
CA ARG A 251 -8.32 13.42 5.23
C ARG A 251 -9.29 13.24 4.07
N ARG A 252 -8.79 13.00 2.84
CA ARG A 252 -9.63 12.71 1.68
C ARG A 252 -10.45 11.43 1.90
N LEU A 253 -9.81 10.37 2.39
CA LEU A 253 -10.49 9.12 2.75
C LEU A 253 -11.57 9.32 3.82
N ALA A 254 -11.24 10.02 4.91
CA ALA A 254 -12.17 10.31 6.00
C ALA A 254 -13.41 11.11 5.54
N SER A 255 -13.23 12.03 4.57
CA SER A 255 -14.34 12.84 4.06
C SER A 255 -15.30 12.10 3.14
N GLY A 256 -15.01 10.85 2.75
CA GLY A 256 -15.78 10.12 1.73
C GLY A 256 -15.77 10.80 0.35
N ALA A 257 -14.78 11.67 0.13
CA ALA A 257 -14.64 12.60 -0.99
C ALA A 257 -15.92 13.36 -1.36
N VAL A 258 -16.11 14.49 -0.69
CA VAL A 258 -16.77 15.66 -1.28
C VAL A 258 -15.84 16.86 -1.10
N SER A 259 -15.21 17.30 -2.18
CA SER A 259 -14.92 18.71 -2.45
C SER A 259 -15.26 18.99 -3.90
#